data_AF-A0A949ADY9-F1
#
_entry.id   AF-A0A949ADY9-F1
#
_cell.length_a   1.000
_cell.length_b   1.000
_cell.length_c   1.000
_cell.angle_alpha   90.00
_cell.angle_beta   90.00
_cell.angle_gamma   90.00
#
_symmetry.space_group_name_H-M   'P 1'
#
loop_
_entity.id
_entity.type
_entity.pdbx_description
1 polymer ?
#
loop_
_entity_poly.entity_id
_entity_poly.type
_entity_poly.pdbx_seq_one_letter_code
_entity_poly.pdbx_strand_id
1 'polypeptide(L)'
;ELGLKAFWVDMKIVFGEIVDENSQIRRLRQRLVSRPITQPFGEKATLGEMVKNALERKKAKEEKDILDVLKKICIDRRKNKVFGDKMVTNSSFLVEKSKVEEFDRLVDKLATSYDGRIKFKYVGPIPPINFVELVIVLEGGEG
;
A
#
# COMPACT_ATOMS: atom_id res chain seq x y z
N GLU A 1 13.19 -13.97 -6.74
CA GLU A 1 12.29 -12.84 -6.45
C GLU A 1 11.45 -13.15 -5.23
N LEU A 2 11.08 -12.12 -4.47
CA LEU A 2 10.22 -12.20 -3.30
C LEU A 2 9.06 -11.20 -3.45
N GLY A 3 7.84 -11.61 -3.14
CA GLY A 3 6.64 -10.78 -3.24
C GLY A 3 6.10 -10.40 -1.86
N LEU A 4 5.75 -9.14 -1.66
CA LEU A 4 5.11 -8.63 -0.45
C LEU A 4 3.82 -7.88 -0.79
N LYS A 5 2.74 -8.23 -0.09
CA LYS A 5 1.49 -7.46 -0.07
C LYS A 5 1.18 -7.03 1.35
N ALA A 6 0.75 -5.79 1.53
CA ALA A 6 0.36 -5.24 2.82
C ALA A 6 -1.09 -4.76 2.77
N PHE A 7 -1.88 -5.10 3.80
CA PHE A 7 -3.30 -4.77 3.87
C PHE A 7 -3.65 -4.19 5.23
N TRP A 8 -4.40 -3.08 5.25
CA TRP A 8 -5.08 -2.68 6.47
C TRP A 8 -6.08 -3.75 6.92
N VAL A 9 -6.00 -4.11 8.20
CA VAL A 9 -6.86 -5.15 8.78
C VAL A 9 -8.30 -4.65 8.93
N ASP A 10 -8.47 -3.44 9.46
CA ASP A 10 -9.78 -2.79 9.64
C ASP A 10 -9.78 -1.35 9.13
N MET A 11 -10.67 -1.06 8.17
CA MET A 11 -10.84 0.29 7.63
C MET A 11 -11.50 1.25 8.63
N LYS A 12 -12.26 0.75 9.61
CA LYS A 12 -12.86 1.63 10.64
C LYS A 12 -11.77 2.33 11.44
N ILE A 13 -10.70 1.60 11.78
CA ILE A 13 -9.52 2.15 12.45
C ILE A 13 -8.86 3.20 11.55
N VAL A 14 -8.61 2.87 10.28
CA VAL A 14 -8.00 3.80 9.30
C VAL A 14 -8.80 5.10 9.17
N PHE A 15 -10.12 5.00 9.03
CA PHE A 15 -10.98 6.17 8.93
C PHE A 15 -11.05 6.97 10.25
N GLY A 16 -11.00 6.29 11.39
CA GLY A 16 -10.84 6.91 12.70
C GLY A 16 -9.58 7.77 12.76
N GLU A 17 -8.43 7.20 12.40
CA GLU A 17 -7.14 7.90 12.33
C GLU A 17 -7.19 9.09 11.38
N ILE A 18 -7.79 8.97 10.20
CA ILE A 18 -7.94 10.08 9.24
C ILE A 18 -8.76 11.24 9.84
N VAL A 19 -9.86 10.92 10.53
CA VAL A 19 -10.65 11.93 11.22
C VAL A 19 -9.83 12.53 12.37
N ASP A 20 -9.00 11.72 13.02
CA ASP A 20 -8.24 12.18 14.16
C ASP A 20 -7.09 13.13 13.80
N GLU A 21 -6.38 12.79 12.73
CA GLU A 21 -5.24 13.51 12.16
C GLU A 21 -5.66 14.78 11.38
N ASN A 22 -6.92 14.89 10.94
CA ASN A 22 -7.40 16.00 10.12
C ASN A 22 -8.56 16.78 10.78
N SER A 23 -8.21 17.92 11.39
CA SER A 23 -9.17 18.79 12.08
C SER A 23 -10.27 19.35 11.17
N GLN A 24 -10.00 19.55 9.87
CA GLN A 24 -11.00 20.05 8.92
C GLN A 24 -12.04 18.96 8.60
N ILE A 25 -11.59 17.73 8.34
CA ILE A 25 -12.47 16.55 8.16
C ILE A 25 -13.32 16.36 9.41
N ARG A 26 -12.72 16.41 10.60
CA ARG A 26 -13.43 16.29 11.89
C ARG A 26 -14.54 17.34 12.03
N ARG A 27 -14.22 18.62 11.78
CA ARG A 27 -15.19 19.73 11.87
C ARG A 27 -16.32 19.59 10.87
N LEU A 28 -16.01 19.29 9.61
CA LEU A 28 -17.04 19.13 8.57
C LEU A 28 -17.94 17.93 8.88
N ARG A 29 -17.38 16.79 9.34
CA ARG A 29 -18.16 15.64 9.82
C ARG A 29 -19.12 16.01 10.95
N GLN A 30 -18.66 16.73 11.97
CA GLN A 30 -19.51 17.14 13.11
C GLN A 30 -20.66 18.05 12.67
N ARG A 31 -20.41 19.02 11.77
CA ARG A 31 -21.46 19.87 11.21
C ARG A 31 -22.52 19.05 10.46
N LEU A 32 -22.08 18.07 9.67
CA LEU A 32 -22.99 17.21 8.92
C LEU A 32 -23.79 16.24 9.81
N VAL A 33 -23.27 15.83 10.96
CA VAL A 33 -24.07 15.04 11.92
C VAL A 33 -25.10 15.91 12.63
N SER A 34 -24.78 17.18 12.91
CA SER A 34 -25.61 18.07 13.74
C SER A 34 -26.81 18.68 13.00
N ARG A 35 -26.83 18.69 11.65
CA ARG A 35 -27.92 19.33 10.87
C ARG A 35 -28.40 18.51 9.65
N PRO A 36 -28.84 17.25 9.79
CA PRO A 36 -29.03 16.33 8.65
C PRO A 36 -29.99 16.82 7.56
N ILE A 37 -31.01 17.60 7.94
CA ILE A 37 -32.17 17.94 7.10
C ILE A 37 -31.91 19.17 6.20
N THR A 38 -30.93 20.02 6.51
CA THR A 38 -30.71 21.31 5.81
C THR A 38 -29.41 21.36 4.99
N GLN A 39 -28.84 20.21 4.64
CA GLN A 39 -27.50 20.15 4.05
C GLN A 39 -27.49 20.22 2.53
N PRO A 40 -26.73 21.16 1.93
CA PRO A 40 -26.42 21.12 0.51
C PRO A 40 -25.65 19.84 0.13
N PHE A 41 -26.02 19.20 -0.98
CA PHE A 41 -25.33 18.02 -1.52
C PHE A 41 -23.80 18.25 -1.68
N GLY A 42 -23.40 19.49 -2.01
CA GLY A 42 -22.01 19.90 -2.16
C GLY A 42 -21.15 19.63 -0.92
N GLU A 43 -21.66 19.86 0.29
CA GLU A 43 -20.85 19.67 1.51
C GLU A 43 -20.54 18.18 1.77
N LYS A 44 -21.47 17.28 1.44
CA LYS A 44 -21.26 15.83 1.55
C LYS A 44 -20.22 15.36 0.52
N ALA A 45 -20.31 15.87 -0.71
CA ALA A 45 -19.34 15.58 -1.75
C ALA A 45 -17.92 16.06 -1.36
N THR A 46 -17.81 17.29 -0.85
CA THR A 46 -16.54 17.84 -0.35
C THR A 46 -15.95 16.99 0.78
N LEU A 47 -16.75 16.56 1.77
CA LEU A 47 -16.26 15.68 2.83
C LEU A 47 -15.73 14.35 2.26
N GLY A 48 -16.47 13.74 1.33
CA GLY A 48 -16.07 12.50 0.66
C GLY A 48 -14.73 12.65 -0.06
N GLU A 49 -14.53 13.74 -0.81
CA GLU A 49 -13.28 14.02 -1.50
C GLU A 49 -12.12 14.26 -0.54
N MET A 50 -12.34 15.00 0.56
CA MET A 50 -11.33 15.21 1.59
C MET A 50 -10.88 13.89 2.24
N VAL A 51 -11.83 13.01 2.56
CA VAL A 51 -11.54 11.68 3.13
C VAL A 51 -10.77 10.81 2.14
N LYS A 52 -11.19 10.78 0.86
CA LYS A 52 -10.46 10.06 -0.20
C LYS A 52 -9.03 10.53 -0.31
N ASN A 53 -8.81 11.84 -0.38
CA ASN A 53 -7.47 12.43 -0.50
C ASN A 53 -6.61 12.15 0.75
N ALA A 54 -7.20 12.16 1.95
CA ALA A 54 -6.50 11.80 3.16
C ALA A 54 -6.12 10.32 3.21
N LEU A 55 -7.01 9.43 2.77
CA LEU A 55 -6.76 8.00 2.66
C LEU A 55 -5.59 7.69 1.73
N GLU A 56 -5.56 8.31 0.55
CA GLU A 56 -4.48 8.11 -0.42
C GLU A 56 -3.13 8.63 0.10
N ARG A 57 -3.10 9.78 0.79
CA ARG A 57 -1.88 10.28 1.44
C ARG A 57 -1.38 9.33 2.53
N LYS A 58 -2.29 8.79 3.34
CA LYS A 58 -1.95 7.85 4.41
C LYS A 58 -1.40 6.54 3.83
N LYS A 59 -2.05 6.01 2.80
CA LYS A 59 -1.60 4.84 2.04
C LYS A 59 -0.18 5.05 1.49
N ALA A 60 0.06 6.18 0.84
CA ALA A 60 1.37 6.50 0.26
C ALA A 60 2.48 6.64 1.33
N LYS A 61 2.15 7.24 2.48
CA LYS A 61 3.09 7.36 3.60
C LYS A 61 3.46 5.98 4.16
N GLU A 62 2.47 5.17 4.50
CA GLU A 62 2.72 3.85 5.09
C GLU A 62 3.36 2.88 4.09
N GLU A 63 2.99 2.95 2.80
CA GLU A 63 3.71 2.24 1.75
C GLU A 63 5.19 2.64 1.74
N LYS A 64 5.49 3.95 1.76
CA LYS A 64 6.87 4.41 1.80
C LYS A 64 7.62 3.88 3.02
N ASP A 65 7.03 4.01 4.21
CA ASP A 65 7.64 3.59 5.47
C ASP A 65 7.97 2.07 5.45
N ILE A 66 7.05 1.23 4.97
CA ILE A 66 7.26 -0.21 4.79
C ILE A 66 8.39 -0.50 3.80
N LEU A 67 8.37 0.17 2.64
CA LEU A 67 9.29 -0.13 1.55
C LEU A 67 10.71 0.37 1.82
N ASP A 68 10.87 1.48 2.55
CA ASP A 68 12.17 2.05 2.89
C ASP A 68 12.98 1.12 3.80
N VAL A 69 12.31 0.29 4.63
CA VAL A 69 12.96 -0.76 5.43
C VAL A 69 13.57 -1.84 4.53
N LEU A 70 12.81 -2.31 3.53
CA LEU A 70 13.19 -3.43 2.67
C LEU A 70 14.13 -3.01 1.54
N LYS A 71 14.08 -1.75 1.12
CA LYS A 71 14.88 -1.20 0.02
C LYS A 71 16.39 -1.35 0.25
N LYS A 72 16.84 -1.36 1.52
CA LYS A 72 18.26 -1.42 1.88
C LYS A 72 18.94 -2.75 1.54
N ILE A 73 18.16 -3.82 1.37
CA ILE A 73 18.67 -5.18 1.21
C ILE A 73 18.31 -5.82 -0.14
N CYS A 74 17.43 -5.18 -0.93
CA CYS A 74 17.09 -5.63 -2.28
C CYS A 74 17.97 -4.96 -3.34
N ILE A 75 18.25 -5.69 -4.41
CA ILE A 75 18.92 -5.19 -5.62
C ILE A 75 17.99 -4.25 -6.38
N ASP A 76 16.73 -4.67 -6.56
CA ASP A 76 15.73 -3.92 -7.30
C ASP A 76 14.32 -4.20 -6.72
N ARG A 77 13.38 -3.30 -7.01
CA ARG A 77 11.98 -3.40 -6.61
C ARG A 77 11.06 -3.01 -7.76
N ARG A 78 9.95 -3.74 -7.90
CA ARG A 78 8.84 -3.39 -8.78
C ARG A 78 7.57 -3.21 -7.97
N LYS A 79 6.86 -2.11 -8.21
CA LYS A 79 5.53 -1.87 -7.65
C LYS A 79 4.51 -2.45 -8.61
N ASN A 80 3.66 -3.33 -8.10
CA ASN A 80 2.57 -3.93 -8.83
C ASN A 80 1.26 -3.17 -8.56
N LYS A 81 0.24 -3.42 -9.37
CA LYS A 81 -1.08 -2.81 -9.18
C LYS A 81 -1.65 -3.19 -7.80
N VAL A 82 -2.07 -2.17 -7.05
CA VAL A 82 -2.85 -2.34 -5.83
C VAL A 82 -4.35 -2.37 -6.16
N PHE A 83 -5.15 -3.05 -5.34
CA PHE A 83 -6.58 -3.15 -5.53
C PHE A 83 -7.36 -2.94 -4.23
N GLY A 84 -8.48 -2.24 -4.35
CA GLY A 84 -9.32 -1.86 -3.22
C GLY A 84 -8.65 -0.88 -2.26
N ASP A 85 -9.44 -0.35 -1.33
CA ASP A 85 -8.97 0.68 -0.40
C ASP A 85 -8.04 0.12 0.69
N LYS A 86 -8.19 -1.17 1.01
CA LYS A 86 -7.42 -1.85 2.07
C LYS A 86 -5.97 -2.13 1.71
N MET A 87 -5.64 -2.30 0.43
CA MET A 87 -4.31 -2.71 0.02
C MET A 87 -3.36 -1.51 0.04
N VAL A 88 -2.35 -1.57 0.90
CA VAL A 88 -1.34 -0.51 1.07
C VAL A 88 -0.27 -0.63 0.00
N THR A 89 0.27 -1.84 -0.19
CA THR A 89 1.23 -2.10 -1.27
C THR A 89 1.12 -3.53 -1.78
N ASN A 90 1.57 -3.72 -3.02
CA ASN A 90 1.80 -4.98 -3.70
C ASN A 90 3.11 -4.81 -4.46
N SER A 91 4.21 -5.32 -3.93
CA SER A 91 5.55 -5.09 -4.47
C SER A 91 6.33 -6.38 -4.59
N SER A 92 7.13 -6.47 -5.65
CA SER A 92 8.11 -7.53 -5.88
C SER A 92 9.50 -6.99 -5.62
N PHE A 93 10.38 -7.84 -5.09
CA PHE A 93 11.75 -7.53 -4.73
C PHE A 93 12.71 -8.54 -5.36
N LEU A 94 13.77 -8.04 -5.98
CA LEU A 94 14.90 -8.82 -6.42
C LEU A 94 15.96 -8.76 -5.32
N VAL A 95 16.33 -9.89 -4.76
CA VAL A 95 17.23 -10.01 -3.61
C VAL A 95 18.29 -11.05 -3.94
N GLU A 96 19.54 -10.78 -3.55
CA GLU A 96 20.61 -11.77 -3.63
C GLU A 96 20.23 -13.02 -2.83
N LYS A 97 20.54 -14.21 -3.34
CA LYS A 97 20.19 -15.48 -2.67
C LYS A 97 20.74 -15.57 -1.24
N SER A 98 21.92 -15.00 -1.00
CA SER A 98 22.58 -14.94 0.32
C SER A 98 21.87 -14.00 1.33
N LYS A 99 21.06 -13.05 0.86
CA LYS A 99 20.36 -12.05 1.69
C LYS A 99 18.89 -12.37 1.94
N VAL A 100 18.39 -13.51 1.44
CA VAL A 100 16.98 -13.90 1.59
C VAL A 100 16.60 -14.04 3.06
N GLU A 101 17.40 -14.72 3.88
CA GLU A 101 17.11 -14.85 5.32
C GLU A 101 17.11 -13.51 6.06
N GLU A 102 17.95 -12.56 5.63
CA GLU A 102 17.91 -11.20 6.18
C GLU A 102 16.64 -10.47 5.77
N PHE A 103 16.17 -10.66 4.53
CA PHE A 103 14.90 -10.14 4.05
C PHE A 103 13.72 -10.68 4.84
N ASP A 104 13.68 -12.00 5.08
CA ASP A 104 12.64 -12.64 5.87
C ASP A 104 12.56 -12.02 7.27
N ARG A 105 13.71 -11.85 7.94
CA ARG A 105 13.79 -11.20 9.26
C ARG A 105 13.28 -9.76 9.25
N LEU A 106 13.50 -8.99 8.19
CA LEU A 106 12.94 -7.63 8.09
C LEU A 106 11.42 -7.65 7.89
N VAL A 107 10.90 -8.59 7.10
CA VAL A 107 9.45 -8.77 6.94
C VAL A 107 8.80 -9.16 8.27
N ASP A 108 9.41 -10.04 9.07
CA ASP A 108 8.91 -10.41 10.39
C ASP A 108 8.92 -9.24 11.37
N LYS A 109 9.97 -8.40 11.33
CA LYS A 109 10.02 -7.16 12.12
C LYS A 109 8.91 -6.20 11.73
N LEU A 110 8.64 -6.03 10.42
CA LEU A 110 7.53 -5.22 9.93
C LEU A 110 6.18 -5.79 10.40
N ALA A 111 5.98 -7.11 10.27
CA ALA A 111 4.76 -7.76 10.73
C ALA A 111 4.52 -7.55 12.23
N THR A 112 5.57 -7.62 13.04
CA THR A 112 5.50 -7.33 14.48
C THR A 112 5.21 -5.85 14.75
N SER A 113 5.84 -4.93 14.02
CA SER A 113 5.71 -3.49 14.24
C SER A 113 4.33 -2.95 13.88
N TYR A 114 3.63 -3.61 12.96
CA TYR A 114 2.27 -3.27 12.54
C TYR A 114 1.23 -4.30 13.00
N ASP A 115 1.53 -5.08 14.04
CA ASP A 115 0.63 -6.12 14.53
C ASP A 115 -0.77 -5.55 14.81
N GLY A 116 -1.80 -6.31 14.43
CA GLY A 116 -3.19 -5.89 14.48
C GLY A 116 -3.61 -4.76 13.52
N ARG A 117 -2.68 -4.02 12.89
CA ARG A 117 -2.98 -2.86 12.03
C ARG A 117 -2.80 -3.13 10.55
N ILE A 118 -1.71 -3.79 10.18
CA ILE A 118 -1.39 -4.20 8.80
C ILE A 118 -1.09 -5.69 8.76
N LYS A 119 -1.80 -6.40 7.90
CA LYS A 119 -1.52 -7.80 7.57
C LYS A 119 -0.60 -7.86 6.36
N PHE A 120 0.58 -8.46 6.56
CA PHE A 120 1.49 -8.78 5.47
C PHE A 120 1.17 -10.17 4.89
N LYS A 121 1.28 -10.28 3.57
CA LYS A 121 1.34 -11.56 2.85
C LYS A 121 2.65 -11.58 2.08
N TYR A 122 3.46 -12.58 2.35
CA TYR A 122 4.81 -12.71 1.83
C TYR A 122 4.96 -14.05 1.09
N VAL A 123 5.60 -14.05 -0.08
CA VAL A 123 5.72 -15.23 -0.96
C VAL A 123 7.10 -15.26 -1.63
N GLY A 124 7.71 -16.43 -1.67
CA GLY A 124 8.94 -16.71 -2.42
C GLY A 124 9.97 -17.50 -1.59
N PRO A 125 11.17 -17.73 -2.14
CA PRO A 125 11.65 -17.26 -3.44
C PRO A 125 11.00 -17.95 -4.65
N ILE A 126 10.63 -17.16 -5.66
CA ILE A 126 10.10 -17.63 -6.96
C ILE A 126 10.99 -17.14 -8.12
N PRO A 127 10.83 -17.69 -9.35
CA PRO A 127 11.48 -17.14 -10.55
C PRO A 127 11.23 -15.63 -10.68
N PRO A 128 12.21 -14.84 -11.17
CA PRO A 128 12.15 -13.38 -11.17
C PRO A 128 11.27 -12.79 -12.29
N ILE A 129 10.01 -13.23 -12.36
CA ILE A 129 9.06 -12.90 -13.43
C ILE A 129 8.84 -11.38 -13.54
N ASN A 130 8.89 -10.64 -12.42
CA ASN A 130 8.71 -9.18 -12.45
C ASN A 130 9.99 -8.41 -12.85
N PHE A 131 11.12 -9.09 -13.04
CA PHE A 131 12.42 -8.49 -13.32
C PHE A 131 13.06 -8.98 -14.62
N VAL A 132 12.36 -9.80 -15.40
CA VAL A 132 12.80 -10.28 -16.71
C VAL A 132 11.91 -9.65 -17.78
N GLU A 133 12.52 -8.92 -18.70
CA GLU A 133 11.88 -8.48 -19.95
C GLU A 133 12.39 -9.38 -21.08
N LEU A 134 11.53 -10.27 -21.59
CA LEU A 134 11.87 -11.13 -22.72
C LEU A 134 11.61 -10.36 -24.02
N VAL A 135 12.68 -9.82 -24.62
CA VAL A 135 12.62 -9.30 -25.98
C VAL A 135 12.75 -10.48 -26.94
N ILE A 136 11.65 -10.87 -27.57
CA ILE A 136 11.67 -11.86 -28.65
C ILE A 136 11.93 -11.10 -29.95
N VAL A 137 13.16 -11.23 -30.47
CA VAL A 137 13.46 -10.81 -31.84
C VAL A 137 13.07 -11.97 -32.75
N LEU A 138 12.01 -11.77 -33.53
CA LEU A 138 11.66 -12.68 -34.61
C LEU A 138 12.59 -12.37 -35.78
N GLU A 139 13.65 -13.16 -35.95
CA GLU A 139 14.32 -13.21 -37.24
C GLU A 139 13.37 -13.87 -38.22
N GLY A 140 12.83 -13.06 -39.14
CA GLY A 140 12.02 -13.54 -40.24
C GLY A 140 12.84 -14.53 -41.04
N GLY A 141 12.35 -15.76 -41.14
CA GLY A 141 12.95 -16.78 -42.00
C GLY A 141 13.05 -16.23 -43.42
N GLU A 142 14.28 -16.13 -43.91
CA GLU A 142 14.54 -15.93 -45.33
C GLU A 142 13.93 -17.11 -46.10
N GLY A 143 12.99 -16.80 -46.98
CA GLY A 143 12.45 -17.70 -47.99
C GLY A 143 13.02 -17.34 -49.36
#